data_AF-X1N1X5-F1
#
_entry.id   AF-X1N1X5-F1
#
_cell.length_a   1.000
_cell.length_b   1.000
_cell.length_c   1.000
_cell.angle_alpha   90.00
_cell.angle_beta   90.00
_cell.angle_gamma   90.00
#
_symmetry.space_group_name_H-M   'P 1'
#
loop_
_entity.id
_entity.type
_entity.pdbx_description
1 polymer ?
#
loop_
_entity_poly.entity_id
_entity_poly.type
_entity_poly.pdbx_seq_one_letter_code
_entity_poly.pdbx_strand_id
1 'polypeptide(L)' 'MKLTGFRIQNFRSIIDTGWTYLSPDNITGLIGQNESGKTSILEALNSFYTGTISEDIL' A
#
# COMPACT_ATOMS: atom_id res chain seq x y z
N MET A 1 -8.74 -6.11 -13.31
CA MET A 1 -7.98 -6.82 -12.25
C MET A 1 -8.72 -6.63 -10.93
N LYS A 2 -8.76 -7.64 -10.05
CA LYS A 2 -9.33 -7.50 -8.68
C LYS A 2 -8.20 -7.61 -7.66
N LEU A 3 -8.03 -6.59 -6.82
CA LEU A 3 -7.07 -6.62 -5.71
C LEU A 3 -7.64 -7.50 -4.59
N THR A 4 -6.95 -8.58 -4.24
CA THR A 4 -7.37 -9.52 -3.18
C THR A 4 -6.47 -9.44 -1.94
N GLY A 5 -5.23 -9.00 -2.13
CA GLY A 5 -4.26 -8.76 -1.08
C GLY A 5 -3.01 -8.11 -1.65
N PHE A 6 -2.14 -7.64 -0.77
CA PHE A 6 -0.89 -7.01 -1.12
C PHE A 6 0.22 -7.34 -0.12
N ARG A 7 1.46 -7.22 -0.57
CA ARG A 7 2.66 -7.15 0.27
C ARG A 7 3.54 -6.04 -0.27
N ILE A 8 3.93 -5.11 0.60
CA ILE A 8 4.81 -4.00 0.26
C ILE A 8 6.10 -4.18 1.07
N GLN A 9 7.24 -4.07 0.40
CA GLN A 9 8.57 -4.20 1.01
C GLN A 9 9.46 -3.06 0.55
N ASN A 10 10.25 -2.52 1.47
CA ASN A 10 11.25 -1.47 1.21
C ASN A 10 10.70 -0.29 0.39
N PHE A 11 9.53 0.23 0.78
CA PHE A 11 8.88 1.35 0.10
C PHE A 11 8.64 2.50 1.08
N ARG A 12 9.32 3.64 0.88
CA ARG A 12 9.40 4.73 1.87
C ARG A 12 9.77 4.18 3.26
N SER A 13 8.93 4.44 4.27
CA SER A 13 9.11 3.96 5.65
C SER A 13 8.64 2.52 5.89
N ILE A 14 8.04 1.85 4.90
CA ILE A 14 7.55 0.48 5.03
C ILE A 14 8.72 -0.50 4.80
N ILE A 15 9.08 -1.23 5.85
CA ILE A 15 10.07 -2.33 5.76
C ILE A 15 9.41 -3.56 5.13
N ASP A 16 8.33 -4.07 5.72
CA ASP A 16 7.53 -5.18 5.21
C ASP A 16 6.14 -5.15 5.83
N THR A 17 5.08 -5.18 5.02
CA THR A 17 3.70 -5.32 5.52
C THR A 17 3.33 -6.77 5.84
N GLY A 18 4.12 -7.74 5.37
CA GLY A 18 3.65 -9.10 5.16
C GLY A 18 2.51 -9.14 4.13
N TRP A 19 1.93 -10.33 3.93
CA TRP A 19 0.71 -10.45 3.13
C TRP A 19 -0.49 -9.91 3.91
N THR A 20 -1.09 -8.85 3.40
CA THR A 20 -2.35 -8.27 3.89
C THR A 20 -3.46 -8.58 2.89
N TYR A 21 -4.58 -9.14 3.37
CA TYR A 21 -5.74 -9.43 2.53
C TYR A 21 -6.81 -8.36 2.69
N LEU A 22 -7.50 -8.04 1.60
CA LEU A 22 -8.61 -7.08 1.63
C LEU A 22 -9.85 -7.72 2.25
N SER A 23 -10.70 -6.87 2.83
CA SER A 23 -11.98 -7.28 3.39
C SER A 23 -12.88 -7.93 2.31
N PRO A 24 -13.57 -9.04 2.62
CA PRO A 24 -14.40 -9.76 1.66
C PRO A 24 -15.63 -8.98 1.20
N ASP A 25 -16.05 -7.96 1.94
CA ASP A 25 -17.18 -7.06 1.60
C ASP A 25 -16.80 -5.94 0.60
N ASN A 26 -15.57 -5.97 0.09
CA ASN A 26 -14.97 -4.98 -0.81
C ASN A 26 -14.77 -3.59 -0.18
N ILE A 27 -14.88 -3.45 1.14
CA ILE A 27 -14.58 -2.21 1.85
C ILE A 27 -13.45 -2.48 2.85
N THR A 28 -12.25 -1.99 2.55
CA THR A 28 -11.08 -2.12 3.44
C THR A 28 -10.68 -0.76 3.97
N GLY A 29 -10.65 -0.61 5.30
CA GLY A 29 -10.18 0.61 5.97
C GLY A 29 -8.69 0.53 6.30
N LEU A 30 -7.94 1.60 6.01
CA LEU A 30 -6.59 1.81 6.52
C LEU A 30 -6.67 2.76 7.72
N ILE A 31 -6.42 2.25 8.93
CA ILE A 31 -6.52 3.02 10.18
C ILE A 31 -5.16 3.13 10.87
N GLY A 32 -4.96 4.18 11.65
CA GLY A 32 -3.72 4.43 12.39
C GLY A 32 -3.47 5.92 12.60
N GLN A 33 -2.54 6.26 13.49
CA GLN A 33 -2.13 7.65 13.76
C GLN A 33 -1.53 8.31 12.51
N ASN A 34 -1.37 9.63 12.52
CA ASN A 34 -0.61 10.31 11.46
C ASN A 34 0.80 9.71 11.34
N GLU A 35 1.37 9.79 10.13
CA GLU A 35 2.72 9.27 9.82
C GLU A 35 2.93 7.75 9.98
N SER A 36 1.88 6.98 10.32
CA SER A 36 1.95 5.51 10.42
C SER A 36 2.08 4.74 9.08
N GLY A 37 2.22 5.45 7.95
CA GLY A 37 2.42 4.81 6.63
C GLY A 37 1.16 4.50 5.83
N LYS A 38 -0.01 4.99 6.24
CA LYS A 38 -1.27 4.81 5.48
C LYS A 38 -1.19 5.33 4.04
N THR A 39 -0.65 6.55 3.86
CA THR A 39 -0.43 7.13 2.52
C THR A 39 0.59 6.32 1.73
N SER A 40 1.67 5.87 2.36
CA SER A 40 2.70 5.04 1.74
C SER A 40 2.12 3.73 1.17
N ILE A 41 1.12 3.12 1.83
CA ILE A 41 0.42 1.95 1.29
C ILE A 41 -0.30 2.28 -0.01
N LEU A 42 -1.06 3.39 -0.04
CA LEU A 42 -1.81 3.79 -1.24
C LEU A 42 -0.87 4.15 -2.40
N GLU A 43 0.23 4.85 -2.13
CA GLU A 43 1.24 5.19 -3.14
C GLU A 43 1.95 3.96 -3.70
N ALA A 44 2.28 2.97 -2.86
CA ALA A 44 2.88 1.71 -3.30
C ALA A 44 1.92 0.94 -4.22
N LEU A 45 0.65 0.83 -3.84
CA LEU A 45 -0.38 0.17 -4.64
C LEU A 45 -0.59 0.90 -5.98
N ASN A 46 -0.60 2.24 -5.97
CA ASN A 46 -0.69 3.04 -7.20
C ASN A 46 0.54 2.82 -8.09
N SER A 47 1.75 2.87 -7.53
CA SER A 47 3.00 2.67 -8.28
C SER A 47 3.07 1.28 -8.91
N PHE A 48 2.60 0.25 -8.19
CA PHE A 48 2.47 -1.10 -8.73
C PHE A 48 1.46 -1.17 -9.88
N TYR A 49 0.32 -0.49 -9.75
CA TYR A 49 -0.72 -0.49 -10.77
C TYR A 49 -0.30 0.24 -12.04
N THR A 50 0.40 1.38 -11.93
CA THR A 50 0.84 2.17 -13.08
C THR A 50 2.17 1.72 -13.67
N GLY A 51 2.97 0.95 -12.91
CA GLY A 51 4.33 0.57 -13.29
C GLY A 51 5.34 1.73 -13.21
N THR A 52 4.99 2.82 -12.53
CA THR A 52 5.81 4.03 -12.40
C THR A 52 5.99 4.39 -10.93
N ILE A 53 7.21 4.68 -10.52
CA ILE A 53 7.49 5.28 -9.20
C ILE A 53 7.52 6.80 -9.40
N SER A 54 6.73 7.55 -8.63
CA SER A 54 6.78 9.02 -8.72
C SER A 54 8.12 9.52 -8.19
N GLU A 55 8.61 10.63 -8.75
CA GLU A 55 9.86 11.24 -8.30
C GLU A 55 9.82 11.63 -6.82
N ASP A 56 8.64 12.00 -6.29
CA ASP A 56 8.44 12.32 -4.87
C ASP A 56 8.58 11.11 -3.91
N ILE A 57 8.71 9.90 -4.45
CA ILE A 57 8.93 8.66 -3.68
C ILE A 57 10.42 8.28 -3.64
N LEU A 58 11.22 8.73 -4.62
CA LEU A 58 12.68 8.51 -4.70
C LEU A 58 13.45 9.42 -3.73
#